data_AF-A0A7R9U4S1-F1
#
_entry.id   AF-A0A7R9U4S1-F1
#
_cell.length_a   1.000
_cell.length_b   1.000
_cell.length_c   1.000
_cell.angle_alpha   90.00
_cell.angle_beta   90.00
_cell.angle_gamma   90.00
#
_symmetry.space_group_name_H-M   'P 1'
#
loop_
_entity.id
_entity.type
_entity.pdbx_description
1 polymer ?
#
loop_
_entity_poly.entity_id
_entity_poly.type
_entity_poly.pdbx_seq_one_letter_code
_entity_poly.pdbx_strand_id
1 'polypeptide(L)'
;RFHRPNATMSLSRKRTRPQLPVRSQRHTIDDSFSQPRSKGAKLDATAAPSVAQKLHEASTAPEDDDYVPVHLYANLEYRRRGDKELSATEIAAFELVETHYEIPKDFEKDSKYGPISGLSFEERVLAAYQQDKLRPKSAKVKICVACASVGHVKRRCPTLI
;
A
#
# COMPACT_ATOMS: atom_id res chain seq x y z
N ARG A 1 -40.21 -44.75 -43.02
CA ARG A 1 -41.17 -43.61 -42.98
C ARG A 1 -41.83 -43.59 -41.61
N PHE A 2 -41.56 -42.58 -40.78
CA PHE A 2 -42.55 -41.76 -40.04
C PHE A 2 -41.77 -40.81 -39.12
N HIS A 3 -42.01 -39.51 -39.26
CA HIS A 3 -41.43 -38.49 -38.38
C HIS A 3 -42.25 -38.38 -37.09
N ARG A 4 -41.58 -38.07 -35.97
CA ARG A 4 -41.77 -36.79 -35.26
C ARG A 4 -40.73 -36.57 -34.15
N PRO A 5 -40.15 -35.36 -34.03
CA PRO A 5 -39.36 -34.95 -32.87
C PRO A 5 -40.24 -34.28 -31.79
N ASN A 6 -39.78 -34.29 -30.55
CA ASN A 6 -40.26 -33.48 -29.42
C ASN A 6 -39.23 -33.61 -28.28
N ALA A 7 -38.99 -32.65 -27.39
CA ALA A 7 -39.15 -31.19 -27.46
C ALA A 7 -38.24 -30.60 -26.36
N THR A 8 -37.55 -29.49 -26.62
CA THR A 8 -36.64 -28.87 -25.64
C THR A 8 -37.40 -28.13 -24.54
N MET A 9 -37.38 -28.64 -23.31
CA MET A 9 -37.90 -27.93 -22.12
C MET A 9 -36.82 -27.06 -21.46
N SER A 10 -36.68 -25.84 -21.97
CA SER A 10 -35.81 -24.79 -21.42
C SER A 10 -36.41 -24.20 -20.13
N LEU A 11 -35.98 -24.66 -18.95
CA LEU A 11 -36.40 -24.08 -17.67
C LEU A 11 -35.48 -22.93 -17.22
N SER A 12 -35.68 -21.76 -17.85
CA SER A 12 -35.09 -20.48 -17.45
C SER A 12 -35.58 -20.03 -16.07
N ARG A 13 -34.94 -20.51 -14.99
CA ARG A 13 -35.19 -20.05 -13.62
C ARG A 13 -34.69 -18.61 -13.41
N LYS A 14 -35.53 -17.64 -13.77
CA LYS A 14 -35.37 -16.22 -13.42
C LYS A 14 -35.27 -16.11 -11.89
N ARG A 15 -34.07 -15.84 -11.36
CA ARG A 15 -33.85 -15.59 -9.92
C ARG A 15 -34.30 -14.17 -9.58
N THR A 16 -35.54 -14.02 -9.13
CA THR A 16 -36.06 -12.77 -8.58
C THR A 16 -35.26 -12.40 -7.32
N ARG A 17 -34.49 -11.31 -7.38
CA ARG A 17 -33.85 -10.74 -6.18
C ARG A 17 -34.93 -10.10 -5.30
N PRO A 18 -35.08 -10.46 -4.02
CA PRO A 18 -35.82 -9.63 -3.09
C PRO A 18 -35.06 -8.32 -2.87
N GLN A 19 -35.72 -7.18 -3.10
CA GLN A 19 -35.20 -5.89 -2.66
C GLN A 19 -35.37 -5.79 -1.13
N LEU A 20 -34.31 -5.43 -0.43
CA LEU A 20 -34.40 -5.03 0.98
C LEU A 20 -34.80 -3.54 1.03
N PRO A 21 -35.73 -3.14 1.93
CA PRO A 21 -36.18 -1.76 2.01
C PRO A 21 -35.08 -0.82 2.52
N VAL A 22 -34.93 0.32 1.84
CA VAL A 22 -34.00 1.39 2.23
C VAL A 22 -34.51 2.07 3.50
N ARG A 23 -33.96 1.69 4.67
CA ARG A 23 -34.29 2.35 5.94
C ARG A 23 -33.48 3.64 6.09
N SER A 24 -34.01 4.72 5.54
CA SER A 24 -33.55 6.08 5.85
C SER A 24 -33.83 6.40 7.33
N GLN A 25 -32.79 6.61 8.12
CA GLN A 25 -32.87 7.30 9.41
C GLN A 25 -31.74 8.32 9.51
N ARG A 26 -32.07 9.58 9.22
CA ARG A 26 -31.26 10.73 9.60
C ARG A 26 -31.38 10.89 11.12
N HIS A 27 -30.31 10.67 11.87
CA HIS A 27 -30.19 11.17 13.23
C HIS A 27 -29.31 12.41 13.22
N THR A 28 -29.97 13.57 13.31
CA THR A 28 -29.34 14.81 13.72
C THR A 28 -29.14 14.77 15.23
N ILE A 29 -27.92 14.47 15.67
CA ILE A 29 -27.48 14.76 17.04
C ILE A 29 -26.77 16.11 17.01
N ASP A 30 -27.54 17.15 17.29
CA ASP A 30 -27.04 18.46 17.67
C ASP A 30 -26.76 18.39 19.17
N ASP A 31 -25.49 18.27 19.55
CA ASP A 31 -25.08 18.22 20.96
C ASP A 31 -23.96 19.24 21.22
N SER A 32 -24.40 20.44 21.52
CA SER A 32 -23.56 21.60 21.83
C SER A 32 -22.99 21.49 23.26
N PHE A 33 -21.82 20.87 23.41
CA PHE A 33 -21.09 20.84 24.69
C PHE A 33 -19.81 21.69 24.72
N SER A 34 -20.01 22.94 25.12
CA SER A 34 -19.18 23.74 26.05
C SER A 34 -17.68 23.44 26.19
N GLN A 35 -16.87 24.41 25.77
CA GLN A 35 -15.46 24.54 26.12
C GLN A 35 -15.24 24.74 27.63
N PRO A 36 -14.29 24.04 28.28
CA PRO A 36 -13.59 24.54 29.45
C PRO A 36 -12.33 25.30 29.04
N ARG A 37 -12.29 26.62 29.26
CA ARG A 37 -11.07 27.44 29.14
C ARG A 37 -10.22 27.29 30.41
N SER A 38 -9.05 26.65 30.32
CA SER A 38 -8.00 26.75 31.34
C SER A 38 -6.92 27.75 30.91
N LYS A 39 -6.60 28.71 31.79
CA LYS A 39 -5.60 29.77 31.57
C LYS A 39 -4.28 29.42 32.26
N GLY A 40 -3.18 29.44 31.50
CA GLY A 40 -1.96 30.19 31.86
C GLY A 40 -0.97 29.63 32.88
N ALA A 41 0.22 29.25 32.37
CA ALA A 41 1.57 29.41 32.94
C ALA A 41 2.54 29.13 31.75
N LYS A 42 3.51 29.94 31.28
CA LYS A 42 4.62 30.68 31.92
C LYS A 42 5.43 29.79 32.87
N LEU A 43 6.74 29.55 32.74
CA LEU A 43 7.78 30.05 31.81
C LEU A 43 8.45 28.81 31.13
N ASP A 44 9.61 28.81 30.46
CA ASP A 44 10.63 29.84 30.17
C ASP A 44 11.40 29.51 28.85
N ALA A 45 12.48 30.22 28.54
CA ALA A 45 13.33 29.99 27.36
C ALA A 45 14.81 29.72 27.70
N THR A 46 15.41 28.67 27.14
CA THR A 46 16.89 28.54 27.07
C THR A 46 17.40 27.66 25.92
N ALA A 47 18.23 28.27 25.07
CA ALA A 47 19.36 27.70 24.30
C ALA A 47 19.20 26.37 23.50
N ALA A 48 19.07 26.52 22.17
CA ALA A 48 19.88 25.76 21.20
C ALA A 48 21.26 26.47 21.03
N PRO A 49 22.30 25.94 20.32
CA PRO A 49 22.39 24.77 19.41
C PRO A 49 23.46 23.73 19.90
N SER A 50 23.85 22.62 19.22
CA SER A 50 24.44 22.54 17.87
C SER A 50 24.76 21.10 17.43
N VAL A 51 24.49 20.81 16.15
CA VAL A 51 25.21 19.93 15.20
C VAL A 51 25.85 18.61 15.67
N ALA A 52 25.32 17.51 15.12
CA ALA A 52 26.10 16.35 14.67
C ALA A 52 25.44 15.70 13.44
N GLN A 53 25.30 16.46 12.34
CA GLN A 53 24.87 15.91 11.05
C GLN A 53 26.04 15.13 10.43
N LYS A 54 25.88 13.81 10.25
CA LYS A 54 26.83 13.00 9.48
C LYS A 54 26.42 13.05 8.00
N LEU A 55 27.33 13.52 7.15
CA LEU A 55 27.11 13.65 5.72
C LEU A 55 26.71 12.31 5.08
N HIS A 56 25.75 12.37 4.16
CA HIS A 56 25.75 11.51 2.98
C HIS A 56 25.62 12.41 1.74
N GLU A 57 26.74 12.57 1.06
CA GLU A 57 26.86 13.29 -0.20
C GLU A 57 26.72 12.26 -1.34
N ALA A 58 25.68 12.41 -2.16
CA ALA A 58 25.58 11.72 -3.44
C ALA A 58 24.61 12.41 -4.41
N SER A 59 25.12 12.67 -5.61
CA SER A 59 24.38 12.80 -6.88
C SER A 59 23.53 14.07 -7.12
N THR A 60 24.14 14.97 -7.88
CA THR A 60 23.51 16.07 -8.62
C THR A 60 22.62 15.58 -9.77
N ALA A 61 21.35 15.99 -9.78
CA ALA A 61 20.55 16.22 -10.99
C ALA A 61 19.43 17.22 -10.65
N PRO A 62 19.11 18.21 -11.52
CA PRO A 62 17.95 19.07 -11.33
C PRO A 62 16.70 18.35 -11.83
N GLU A 63 16.11 17.51 -10.98
CA GLU A 63 14.78 16.93 -11.21
C GLU A 63 13.70 17.86 -10.64
N ASP A 64 12.51 17.83 -11.23
CA ASP A 64 11.39 18.69 -10.83
C ASP A 64 11.14 18.62 -9.31
N ASP A 65 10.96 19.78 -8.67
CA ASP A 65 10.71 19.94 -7.21
C ASP A 65 9.32 19.40 -6.82
N ASP A 66 9.21 18.09 -6.88
CA ASP A 66 8.03 17.30 -6.57
C ASP A 66 7.75 17.44 -5.06
N TYR A 67 6.70 18.17 -4.69
CA TYR A 67 6.40 18.51 -3.29
C TYR A 67 6.30 17.25 -2.41
N VAL A 68 7.32 17.03 -1.57
CA VAL A 68 7.34 15.94 -0.59
C VAL A 68 6.66 16.40 0.71
N PRO A 69 5.52 15.82 1.12
CA PRO A 69 4.84 16.20 2.35
C PRO A 69 5.53 15.59 3.59
N VAL A 70 6.70 16.12 3.96
CA VAL A 70 7.58 15.60 5.04
C VAL A 70 6.82 15.35 6.34
N HIS A 71 5.94 16.27 6.74
CA HIS A 71 5.13 16.13 7.96
C HIS A 71 4.12 14.97 7.89
N LEU A 72 3.60 14.67 6.70
CA LEU A 72 2.69 13.53 6.51
C LEU A 72 3.47 12.22 6.66
N TYR A 73 4.66 12.12 6.06
CA TYR A 73 5.50 10.93 6.17
C TYR A 73 5.97 10.68 7.61
N ALA A 74 6.36 11.74 8.35
CA ALA A 74 6.71 11.64 9.76
C ALA A 74 5.55 11.11 10.63
N ASN A 75 4.34 11.65 10.46
CA ASN A 75 3.16 11.21 11.22
C ASN A 75 2.66 9.80 10.82
N LEU A 76 3.00 9.34 9.62
CA LEU A 76 2.68 8.00 9.12
C LEU A 76 3.81 6.99 9.37
N GLU A 77 4.91 7.40 10.02
CA GLU A 77 6.12 6.59 10.21
C GLU A 77 6.72 6.03 8.89
N TYR A 78 6.40 6.67 7.77
CA TYR A 78 6.83 6.23 6.44
C TYR A 78 8.30 6.53 6.20
N ARG A 79 9.00 5.55 5.63
CA ARG A 79 10.43 5.62 5.29
C ARG A 79 10.59 5.57 3.78
N ARG A 80 11.30 6.54 3.19
CA ARG A 80 11.55 6.57 1.75
C ARG A 80 12.56 5.48 1.36
N ARG A 81 12.80 5.34 0.05
CA ARG A 81 13.76 4.35 -0.46
C ARG A 81 15.12 4.49 0.24
N GLY A 82 15.58 3.43 0.89
CA GLY A 82 16.85 3.38 1.62
C GLY A 82 16.85 3.93 3.05
N ASP A 83 15.75 4.52 3.55
CA ASP A 83 15.68 5.09 4.91
C ASP A 83 15.54 4.03 6.03
N LYS A 84 15.13 2.80 5.68
CA LYS A 84 14.86 1.71 6.63
C LYS A 84 15.88 0.59 6.45
N GLU A 85 16.46 0.13 7.56
CA GLU A 85 17.21 -1.13 7.57
C GLU A 85 16.24 -2.31 7.37
N LEU A 86 16.40 -3.00 6.24
CA LEU A 86 15.61 -4.16 5.85
C LEU A 86 16.40 -5.45 6.10
N SER A 87 15.72 -6.58 6.24
CA SER A 87 16.43 -7.86 6.26
C SER A 87 17.09 -8.16 4.90
N ALA A 88 18.22 -8.87 4.91
CA ALA A 88 18.91 -9.26 3.67
C ALA A 88 17.99 -10.01 2.69
N THR A 89 17.02 -10.77 3.20
CA THR A 89 16.00 -11.48 2.40
C THR A 89 15.00 -10.52 1.76
N GLU A 90 14.60 -9.45 2.43
CA GLU A 90 13.71 -8.43 1.86
C GLU A 90 14.42 -7.60 0.79
N ILE A 91 15.69 -7.25 1.00
CA ILE A 91 16.53 -6.58 0.01
C ILE A 91 16.64 -7.43 -1.26
N ALA A 92 17.06 -8.70 -1.14
CA ALA A 92 17.16 -9.60 -2.29
C ALA A 92 15.80 -9.87 -2.97
N ALA A 93 14.71 -9.93 -2.21
CA ALA A 93 13.36 -10.04 -2.80
C ALA A 93 12.95 -8.75 -3.54
N PHE A 94 13.33 -7.59 -3.02
CA PHE A 94 13.07 -6.28 -3.63
C PHE A 94 13.86 -6.13 -4.94
N GLU A 95 15.15 -6.47 -4.97
CA GLU A 95 16.00 -6.45 -6.16
C GLU A 95 15.44 -7.33 -7.30
N LEU A 96 14.94 -8.53 -6.96
CA LEU A 96 14.27 -9.42 -7.91
C LEU A 96 12.96 -8.81 -8.45
N VAL A 97 12.17 -8.15 -7.59
CA VAL A 97 10.95 -7.46 -8.02
C VAL A 97 11.30 -6.27 -8.90
N GLU A 98 12.27 -5.44 -8.52
CA GLU A 98 12.72 -4.28 -9.31
C GLU A 98 13.30 -4.71 -10.67
N THR A 99 13.95 -5.88 -10.75
CA THR A 99 14.45 -6.44 -12.02
C THR A 99 13.32 -6.90 -12.94
N HIS A 100 12.31 -7.59 -12.42
CA HIS A 100 11.25 -8.23 -13.23
C HIS A 100 9.96 -7.41 -13.41
N TYR A 101 9.72 -6.39 -12.57
CA TYR A 101 8.48 -5.62 -12.53
C TYR A 101 8.72 -4.12 -12.69
N GLU A 102 7.71 -3.43 -13.22
CA GLU A 102 7.66 -1.98 -13.34
C GLU A 102 7.18 -1.37 -12.02
N ILE A 103 8.02 -0.53 -11.42
CA ILE A 103 7.67 0.34 -10.30
C ILE A 103 7.48 1.75 -10.88
N PRO A 104 6.27 2.33 -10.89
CA PRO A 104 6.05 3.67 -11.43
C PRO A 104 6.76 4.76 -10.61
N LYS A 105 7.07 5.90 -11.25
CA LYS A 105 7.60 7.07 -10.55
C LYS A 105 6.66 7.56 -9.44
N ASP A 106 5.36 7.65 -9.73
CA ASP A 106 4.33 8.09 -8.77
C ASP A 106 3.89 7.01 -7.76
N PHE A 107 4.63 5.90 -7.61
CA PHE A 107 4.28 4.80 -6.71
C PHE A 107 4.02 5.27 -5.26
N GLU A 108 4.78 6.25 -4.77
CA GLU A 108 4.57 6.82 -3.42
C GLU A 108 3.20 7.51 -3.31
N LYS A 109 2.84 8.32 -4.31
CA LYS A 109 1.60 9.13 -4.35
C LYS A 109 0.34 8.28 -4.61
N ASP A 110 0.48 7.18 -5.34
CA ASP A 110 -0.63 6.33 -5.78
C ASP A 110 -1.23 5.48 -4.64
N SER A 111 -2.47 5.79 -4.24
CA SER A 111 -3.19 5.03 -3.21
C SER A 111 -3.53 3.59 -3.63
N LYS A 112 -3.55 3.29 -4.94
CA LYS A 112 -3.85 1.95 -5.48
C LYS A 112 -2.88 0.88 -4.97
N TYR A 113 -1.64 1.24 -4.64
CA TYR A 113 -0.62 0.32 -4.14
C TYR A 113 -0.78 -0.03 -2.65
N GLY A 114 -1.73 0.59 -1.94
CA GLY A 114 -2.00 0.36 -0.52
C GLY A 114 -1.66 1.60 0.34
N PRO A 115 -1.92 1.55 1.65
CA PRO A 115 -1.62 2.65 2.56
C PRO A 115 -0.11 2.94 2.65
N ILE A 116 0.21 4.15 3.10
CA ILE A 116 1.57 4.64 3.31
C ILE A 116 2.03 4.41 4.77
N SER A 117 1.10 4.30 5.71
CA SER A 117 1.37 4.18 7.15
C SER A 117 2.19 2.94 7.55
N GLY A 118 3.27 3.13 8.30
CA GLY A 118 4.00 2.09 9.02
C GLY A 118 4.87 1.17 8.16
N LEU A 119 5.14 1.54 6.91
CA LEU A 119 5.95 0.75 5.97
C LEU A 119 7.10 1.59 5.39
N SER A 120 8.15 0.95 4.90
CA SER A 120 9.08 1.59 3.96
C SER A 120 8.57 1.53 2.52
N PHE A 121 9.23 2.27 1.63
CA PHE A 121 9.07 2.15 0.18
C PHE A 121 9.16 0.70 -0.31
N GLU A 122 10.19 -0.03 0.09
CA GLU A 122 10.49 -1.40 -0.35
C GLU A 122 9.44 -2.38 0.19
N GLU A 123 9.07 -2.28 1.46
CA GLU A 123 8.00 -3.10 2.06
C GLU A 123 6.68 -2.89 1.33
N ARG A 124 6.36 -1.64 0.96
CA ARG A 124 5.16 -1.29 0.19
C ARG A 124 5.23 -1.84 -1.23
N VAL A 125 6.39 -1.83 -1.89
CA VAL A 125 6.61 -2.48 -3.20
C VAL A 125 6.43 -4.00 -3.10
N LEU A 126 7.01 -4.64 -2.08
CA LEU A 126 6.86 -6.08 -1.83
C LEU A 126 5.40 -6.47 -1.51
N ALA A 127 4.66 -5.63 -0.79
CA ALA A 127 3.23 -5.82 -0.54
C ALA A 127 2.39 -5.64 -1.81
N ALA A 128 2.67 -4.61 -2.63
CA ALA A 128 2.03 -4.40 -3.92
C ALA A 128 2.30 -5.56 -4.89
N TYR A 129 3.51 -6.12 -4.88
CA TYR A 129 3.88 -7.33 -5.61
C TYR A 129 3.05 -8.54 -5.16
N GLN A 130 2.96 -8.82 -3.86
CA GLN A 130 2.16 -9.93 -3.32
C GLN A 130 0.66 -9.81 -3.64
N GLN A 131 0.17 -8.59 -3.90
CA GLN A 131 -1.20 -8.29 -4.29
C GLN A 131 -1.41 -8.29 -5.82
N ASP A 132 -0.42 -8.70 -6.61
CA ASP A 132 -0.46 -8.69 -8.10
C ASP A 132 -0.73 -7.30 -8.70
N LYS A 133 -0.39 -6.21 -8.00
CA LYS A 133 -0.64 -4.82 -8.42
C LYS A 133 0.46 -4.23 -9.32
N LEU A 134 1.65 -4.84 -9.34
CA LEU A 134 2.76 -4.42 -10.19
C LEU A 134 2.66 -5.06 -11.57
N ARG A 135 3.06 -4.32 -12.61
CA ARG A 135 3.09 -4.81 -13.99
C ARG A 135 4.43 -5.51 -14.27
N PRO A 136 4.47 -6.71 -14.88
CA PRO A 136 5.73 -7.34 -15.26
C PRO A 136 6.35 -6.61 -16.46
N LYS A 137 7.68 -6.44 -16.46
CA LYS A 137 8.46 -5.86 -17.57
C LYS A 137 8.50 -6.79 -18.80
N SER A 138 8.46 -8.10 -18.56
CA SER A 138 8.49 -9.12 -19.62
C SER A 138 7.55 -10.28 -19.27
N ALA A 139 8.07 -11.43 -18.83
CA ALA A 139 7.26 -12.54 -18.35
C ALA A 139 6.83 -12.33 -16.89
N LYS A 140 5.66 -12.87 -16.49
CA LYS A 140 5.22 -12.84 -15.09
C LYS A 140 6.01 -13.86 -14.26
N VAL A 141 7.01 -13.39 -13.52
CA VAL A 141 7.88 -14.21 -12.67
C VAL A 141 7.30 -14.33 -11.25
N LYS A 142 7.21 -15.56 -10.73
CA LYS A 142 6.85 -15.81 -9.32
C LYS A 142 8.10 -15.68 -8.46
N ILE A 143 8.08 -14.75 -7.52
CA ILE A 143 9.17 -14.42 -6.60
C ILE A 143 8.64 -14.64 -5.19
N CYS A 144 9.41 -15.30 -4.34
CA CYS A 144 9.02 -15.54 -2.97
C CYS A 144 9.64 -14.51 -2.03
N VAL A 145 8.80 -13.63 -1.47
CA VAL A 145 9.24 -12.58 -0.53
C VAL A 145 9.80 -13.15 0.79
N ALA A 146 9.53 -14.42 1.12
CA ALA A 146 10.03 -15.03 2.36
C ALA A 146 11.43 -15.65 2.27
N CYS A 147 11.96 -15.88 1.06
CA CYS A 147 13.27 -16.50 0.86
C CYS A 147 14.02 -15.97 -0.38
N ALA A 148 13.56 -14.85 -0.95
CA ALA A 148 14.14 -14.20 -2.13
C ALA A 148 14.47 -15.13 -3.31
N SER A 149 13.62 -16.14 -3.58
CA SER A 149 13.86 -17.10 -4.66
C SER A 149 12.71 -17.14 -5.68
N VAL A 150 13.06 -17.53 -6.91
CA VAL A 150 12.16 -17.56 -8.06
C VAL A 150 11.49 -18.94 -8.20
N GLY A 151 10.25 -18.95 -8.69
CA GLY A 151 9.48 -20.15 -9.06
C GLY A 151 8.24 -20.40 -8.19
N HIS A 152 8.18 -19.81 -6.98
CA HIS A 152 7.07 -20.00 -6.04
C HIS A 152 6.64 -18.69 -5.38
N VAL A 153 5.54 -18.76 -4.61
CA VAL A 153 4.98 -17.64 -3.83
C VAL A 153 5.06 -17.96 -2.34
N LYS A 154 4.97 -16.95 -1.46
CA LYS A 154 5.12 -17.11 0.01
C LYS A 154 4.32 -18.28 0.62
N ARG A 155 3.10 -18.55 0.13
CA ARG A 155 2.23 -19.67 0.57
C ARG A 155 2.71 -21.08 0.17
N ARG A 156 3.75 -21.20 -0.65
CA ARG A 156 4.38 -22.45 -1.10
C ARG A 156 5.89 -22.40 -0.91
N CYS A 157 6.34 -21.70 0.13
CA CYS A 157 7.75 -21.50 0.41
C CYS A 157 8.32 -22.69 1.19
N PRO A 158 9.36 -23.38 0.68
CA PRO A 158 9.91 -24.57 1.33
C PRO A 158 10.69 -24.26 2.62
N THR A 159 10.98 -22.99 2.92
CA THR A 159 11.62 -22.56 4.18
C THR A 159 10.61 -22.19 5.27
N LEU A 160 9.30 -22.27 4.99
CA LEU A 160 8.20 -21.96 5.93
C LEU A 160 7.27 -23.16 6.17
N ILE A 161 7.68 -24.37 5.74
CA ILE A 161 6.94 -25.63 5.85
C ILE A 161 7.83 -26.61 6.61
#